data_AF-A0A6V8HE37-F1
#
_entry.id   AF-A0A6V8HE37-F1
#
_cell.length_a   1.000
_cell.length_b   1.000
_cell.length_c   1.000
_cell.angle_alpha   90.00
_cell.angle_beta   90.00
_cell.angle_gamma   90.00
#
_symmetry.space_group_name_H-M   'P 1'
#
loop_
_entity.id
_entity.type
_entity.pdbx_description
1 polymer ?
#
loop_
_entity_poly.entity_id
_entity_poly.type
_entity_poly.pdbx_seq_one_letter_code
_entity_poly.pdbx_strand_id
1 'polypeptide(L)'
;MYFTKAFGLLAAFGALASAAPTSMNSTTTNSTTTTTHGTADTNGNGGSVNIHNNMQDTIYYWSVSQNDGSMKTLEPGASYTESWRTNPNGGGISIKMAMKPEQVDVLQYEYTLQGDTIFWDLSLIDMGTSSEFTKVGFAVTSNDGGCPSATCAPGDTACADAYLVWNDDHATHGCPSATQMTLNIGPSS
;
A
#
# COMPACT_ATOMS: atom_id res chain seq x y z
N MET A 1 38.49 -34.07 -24.51
CA MET A 1 38.77 -34.76 -23.23
C MET A 1 37.45 -35.14 -22.62
N TYR A 2 37.27 -36.43 -22.39
CA TYR A 2 36.07 -37.06 -21.83
C TYR A 2 36.01 -36.84 -20.32
N PHE A 3 34.85 -36.52 -19.75
CA PHE A 3 34.51 -36.99 -18.41
C PHE A 3 33.04 -37.39 -18.30
N THR A 4 32.86 -38.42 -17.51
CA THR A 4 31.84 -39.47 -17.63
C THR A 4 30.75 -39.30 -16.56
N LYS A 5 29.59 -39.85 -16.92
CA LYS A 5 28.35 -40.09 -16.19
C LYS A 5 28.44 -40.45 -14.69
N ALA A 6 27.37 -40.14 -13.96
CA ALA A 6 26.84 -41.02 -12.93
C ALA A 6 25.30 -41.01 -12.93
N PHE A 7 24.70 -42.19 -13.15
CA PHE A 7 23.32 -42.53 -12.87
C PHE A 7 23.23 -43.04 -11.42
N GLY A 8 22.17 -42.68 -10.70
CA GLY A 8 21.78 -43.32 -9.43
C GLY A 8 20.26 -43.48 -9.37
N LEU A 9 19.80 -44.71 -9.23
CA LEU A 9 18.39 -45.12 -9.21
C LEU A 9 18.19 -46.12 -8.05
N LEU A 10 16.92 -46.26 -7.63
CA LEU A 10 16.30 -47.09 -6.58
C LEU A 10 16.09 -46.42 -5.22
N ALA A 11 15.03 -46.66 -4.45
CA ALA A 11 13.65 -47.15 -4.59
C ALA A 11 13.20 -47.49 -3.15
N ALA A 12 11.97 -47.19 -2.74
CA ALA A 12 11.13 -48.12 -1.95
C ALA A 12 9.81 -47.48 -1.54
N PHE A 13 8.78 -48.33 -1.55
CA PHE A 13 7.37 -48.09 -1.27
C PHE A 13 7.03 -48.34 0.20
N GLY A 14 5.96 -47.71 0.70
CA GLY A 14 5.25 -48.11 1.94
C GLY A 14 4.50 -46.93 2.55
N ALA A 15 3.26 -47.01 3.03
CA ALA A 15 2.27 -48.09 3.08
C ALA A 15 0.87 -47.44 3.09
N LEU A 16 -0.13 -48.14 2.53
CA LEU A 16 -1.55 -47.80 2.64
C LEU A 16 -2.04 -48.15 4.05
N ALA A 17 -2.63 -47.19 4.77
CA ALA A 17 -3.39 -47.45 5.99
C ALA A 17 -4.88 -47.22 5.72
N SER A 18 -5.66 -48.25 6.00
CA SER A 18 -7.09 -48.40 5.74
C SER A 18 -7.95 -47.62 6.75
N ALA A 19 -9.05 -47.04 6.26
CA ALA A 19 -10.06 -46.34 7.03
C ALA A 19 -10.96 -47.27 7.86
N ALA A 20 -11.60 -46.73 8.90
CA ALA A 20 -12.94 -47.10 9.31
C ALA A 20 -13.68 -45.88 9.91
N PRO A 21 -14.97 -45.66 9.59
CA PRO A 21 -15.75 -44.52 10.05
C PRO A 21 -16.56 -44.87 11.31
N THR A 22 -16.83 -43.88 12.18
CA THR A 22 -17.95 -43.99 13.13
C THR A 22 -18.64 -42.66 13.43
N SER A 23 -19.95 -42.74 13.23
CA SER A 23 -21.07 -42.00 13.84
C SER A 23 -21.31 -40.54 13.48
N MET A 24 -22.29 -40.41 12.58
CA MET A 24 -23.21 -39.28 12.45
C MET A 24 -23.87 -38.96 13.80
N ASN A 25 -23.98 -37.67 14.14
CA ASN A 25 -25.09 -37.17 14.94
C ASN A 25 -25.81 -36.11 14.10
N SER A 26 -27.01 -36.47 13.68
CA SER A 26 -27.91 -35.65 12.87
C SER A 26 -28.48 -34.52 13.71
N THR A 27 -28.14 -33.28 13.37
CA THR A 27 -29.00 -32.14 13.69
C THR A 27 -29.67 -31.70 12.40
N THR A 28 -30.92 -32.10 12.26
CA THR A 28 -31.83 -31.73 11.18
C THR A 28 -31.94 -30.21 11.09
N THR A 29 -31.57 -29.63 9.95
CA THR A 29 -32.15 -28.36 9.50
C THR A 29 -32.26 -28.39 7.98
N ASN A 30 -33.49 -28.24 7.51
CA ASN A 30 -33.87 -28.28 6.10
C ASN A 30 -33.19 -27.19 5.26
N SER A 31 -33.09 -27.49 3.96
CA SER A 31 -33.25 -26.58 2.82
C SER A 31 -32.01 -26.23 1.99
N THR A 32 -32.04 -26.81 0.79
CA THR A 32 -31.74 -26.19 -0.50
C THR A 32 -30.27 -26.00 -0.87
N THR A 33 -29.76 -26.99 -1.62
CA THR A 33 -28.68 -26.84 -2.61
C THR A 33 -28.92 -25.61 -3.48
N THR A 34 -28.12 -24.58 -3.24
CA THR A 34 -27.94 -23.46 -4.16
C THR A 34 -26.45 -23.34 -4.39
N THR A 35 -26.01 -23.53 -5.62
CA THR A 35 -24.64 -23.27 -6.07
C THR A 35 -24.43 -21.76 -6.11
N THR A 36 -24.14 -21.17 -4.96
CA THR A 36 -23.69 -19.78 -4.87
C THR A 36 -22.17 -19.78 -5.01
N HIS A 37 -21.66 -19.14 -6.05
CA HIS A 37 -20.30 -18.62 -6.06
C HIS A 37 -20.13 -17.86 -4.75
N GLY A 38 -19.22 -18.34 -3.90
CA GLY A 38 -18.86 -17.66 -2.67
C GLY A 38 -18.26 -16.32 -3.04
N THR A 39 -19.08 -15.27 -3.08
CA THR A 39 -18.64 -13.93 -2.75
C THR A 39 -18.07 -14.02 -1.35
N ALA A 40 -16.75 -14.14 -1.29
CA ALA A 40 -16.00 -13.94 -0.07
C ALA A 40 -16.47 -12.61 0.53
N ASP A 41 -16.96 -12.71 1.76
CA ASP A 41 -17.26 -11.59 2.62
C ASP A 41 -15.94 -10.82 2.83
N THR A 42 -15.70 -9.76 2.05
CA THR A 42 -14.49 -8.91 2.13
C THR A 42 -14.58 -7.94 3.31
N ASN A 43 -15.06 -8.40 4.46
CA ASN A 43 -15.05 -7.65 5.69
C ASN A 43 -13.74 -7.90 6.44
N GLY A 44 -12.70 -7.09 6.11
CA GLY A 44 -11.62 -6.78 7.05
C GLY A 44 -10.18 -7.21 6.71
N ASN A 45 -9.83 -7.52 5.45
CA ASN A 45 -8.47 -7.99 5.12
C ASN A 45 -7.81 -7.24 3.95
N GLY A 46 -8.04 -5.92 3.84
CA GLY A 46 -7.38 -5.05 2.88
C GLY A 46 -6.44 -4.07 3.57
N GLY A 47 -5.33 -3.71 2.91
CA GLY A 47 -4.44 -2.66 3.38
C GLY A 47 -4.97 -1.24 3.09
N SER A 48 -4.26 -0.24 3.58
CA SER A 48 -4.60 1.18 3.45
C SER A 48 -3.42 2.09 3.73
N VAL A 49 -3.53 3.35 3.34
CA VAL A 49 -2.69 4.43 3.83
C VAL A 49 -3.49 5.32 4.79
N ASN A 50 -2.92 5.58 5.95
CA ASN A 50 -3.33 6.64 6.86
C ASN A 50 -2.40 7.84 6.70
N ILE A 51 -2.94 9.03 6.48
CA ILE A 51 -2.17 10.27 6.36
C ILE A 51 -2.52 11.15 7.56
N HIS A 52 -1.53 11.47 8.38
CA HIS A 52 -1.69 12.26 9.58
C HIS A 52 -1.06 13.64 9.45
N ASN A 53 -1.85 14.67 9.73
CA ASN A 53 -1.40 16.05 9.76
C ASN A 53 -0.92 16.42 11.17
N ASN A 54 0.39 16.32 11.44
CA ASN A 54 0.99 16.78 12.69
C ASN A 54 1.35 18.29 12.67
N MET A 55 1.01 19.00 11.60
CA MET A 55 1.26 20.45 11.50
C MET A 55 0.18 21.24 12.25
N GLN A 56 0.43 22.55 12.39
CA GLN A 56 -0.56 23.50 12.92
C GLN A 56 -1.47 24.10 11.84
N ASP A 57 -1.17 23.81 10.57
CA ASP A 57 -1.87 24.33 9.40
C ASP A 57 -2.74 23.25 8.73
N THR A 58 -3.84 23.66 8.11
CA THR A 58 -4.72 22.77 7.34
C THR A 58 -4.05 22.33 6.04
N ILE A 59 -4.08 21.03 5.74
CA ILE A 59 -3.67 20.48 4.44
C ILE A 59 -4.90 20.38 3.52
N TYR A 60 -4.73 20.76 2.26
CA TYR A 60 -5.69 20.50 1.19
C TYR A 60 -5.24 19.26 0.42
N TYR A 61 -6.15 18.32 0.17
CA TYR A 61 -5.78 17.08 -0.50
C TYR A 61 -6.82 16.59 -1.52
N TRP A 62 -6.32 15.79 -2.46
CA TRP A 62 -7.08 15.16 -3.54
C TRP A 62 -6.61 13.72 -3.68
N SER A 63 -7.54 12.77 -3.77
CA SER A 63 -7.22 11.40 -4.20
C SER A 63 -7.56 11.29 -5.68
N VAL A 64 -6.52 11.30 -6.51
CA VAL A 64 -6.62 11.38 -7.98
C VAL A 64 -6.42 10.01 -8.60
N SER A 65 -7.26 9.68 -9.59
CA SER A 65 -7.12 8.47 -10.41
C SER A 65 -7.26 8.88 -11.89
N GLN A 66 -8.04 8.16 -12.71
CA GLN A 66 -8.38 8.64 -14.06
C GLN A 66 -9.16 9.96 -14.06
N ASN A 67 -9.86 10.27 -12.97
CA ASN A 67 -10.53 11.54 -12.76
C ASN A 67 -9.90 12.23 -11.55
N ASP A 68 -9.89 13.56 -11.57
CA ASP A 68 -9.52 14.36 -10.42
C ASP A 68 -10.55 14.14 -9.30
N GLY A 69 -10.06 13.81 -8.11
CA GLY A 69 -10.90 13.78 -6.91
C GLY A 69 -11.36 15.20 -6.54
N SER A 70 -12.44 15.31 -5.76
CA SER A 70 -12.80 16.61 -5.17
C SER A 70 -11.79 16.99 -4.09
N MET A 71 -11.42 18.27 -4.04
CA MET A 71 -10.61 18.83 -2.94
C MET A 71 -11.29 18.57 -1.59
N LYS A 72 -10.49 18.14 -0.63
CA LYS A 72 -10.86 17.99 0.78
C LYS A 72 -9.84 18.70 1.67
N THR A 73 -10.18 18.92 2.92
CA THR A 73 -9.27 19.47 3.93
C THR A 73 -8.95 18.42 4.98
N LEU A 74 -7.73 18.49 5.50
CA LEU A 74 -7.23 17.71 6.61
C LEU A 74 -6.72 18.69 7.68
N GLU A 75 -7.56 18.90 8.68
CA GLU A 75 -7.30 19.86 9.76
C GLU A 75 -6.09 19.45 10.62
N PRO A 76 -5.49 20.39 11.38
CA PRO A 76 -4.42 20.08 12.33
C PRO A 76 -4.79 18.95 13.29
N GLY A 77 -3.92 17.94 13.42
CA GLY A 77 -4.11 16.75 14.26
C GLY A 77 -5.14 15.75 13.73
N ALA A 78 -5.70 15.96 12.53
CA ALA A 78 -6.63 15.02 11.92
C ALA A 78 -5.89 13.98 11.05
N SER A 79 -6.59 12.87 10.78
CA SER A 79 -6.13 11.83 9.85
C SER A 79 -7.09 11.66 8.68
N TYR A 80 -6.53 11.37 7.50
CA TYR A 80 -7.23 10.81 6.35
C TYR A 80 -6.87 9.33 6.21
N THR A 81 -7.79 8.48 5.78
CA THR A 81 -7.49 7.07 5.48
C THR A 81 -8.11 6.67 4.16
N GLU A 82 -7.33 5.99 3.33
CA GLU A 82 -7.75 5.43 2.05
C GLU A 82 -7.37 3.95 1.98
N SER A 83 -8.36 3.08 1.84
CA SER A 83 -8.13 1.68 1.50
C SER A 83 -7.57 1.58 0.08
N TRP A 84 -6.67 0.63 -0.15
CA TRP A 84 -6.14 0.41 -1.49
C TRP A 84 -7.27 0.14 -2.49
N ARG A 85 -7.21 0.81 -3.62
CA ARG A 85 -8.12 0.59 -4.76
C ARG A 85 -7.31 0.57 -6.05
N THR A 86 -7.91 0.02 -7.10
CA THR A 86 -7.32 0.08 -8.44
C THR A 86 -7.80 1.32 -9.19
N ASN A 87 -6.99 1.78 -10.16
CA ASN A 87 -7.43 2.75 -11.15
C ASN A 87 -7.98 2.00 -12.39
N PRO A 88 -9.21 2.28 -12.87
CA PRO A 88 -9.77 1.50 -13.99
C PRO A 88 -8.99 1.61 -15.30
N ASN A 89 -8.17 2.66 -15.48
CA ASN A 89 -7.28 2.79 -16.64
C ASN A 89 -5.94 2.02 -16.50
N GLY A 90 -5.73 1.32 -15.38
CA GLY A 90 -4.52 0.56 -15.08
C GLY A 90 -3.33 1.39 -14.56
N GLY A 91 -3.48 2.71 -14.42
CA GLY A 91 -2.46 3.58 -13.83
C GLY A 91 -2.45 3.56 -12.30
N GLY A 92 -1.54 4.35 -11.72
CA GLY A 92 -1.50 4.58 -10.28
C GLY A 92 -2.61 5.51 -9.80
N ILE A 93 -2.66 5.66 -8.48
CA ILE A 93 -3.45 6.64 -7.75
C ILE A 93 -2.47 7.58 -7.08
N SER A 94 -2.75 8.88 -7.13
CA SER A 94 -1.92 9.91 -6.55
C SER A 94 -2.74 10.68 -5.51
N ILE A 95 -2.37 10.54 -4.24
CA ILE A 95 -2.91 11.37 -3.16
C ILE A 95 -2.04 12.61 -3.09
N LYS A 96 -2.57 13.70 -3.66
CA LYS A 96 -1.90 14.99 -3.79
C LYS A 96 -2.25 15.84 -2.58
N MET A 97 -1.27 16.50 -1.99
CA MET A 97 -1.41 17.35 -0.80
C MET A 97 -0.73 18.70 -1.05
N ALA A 98 -1.41 19.78 -0.65
CA ALA A 98 -0.94 21.15 -0.80
C ALA A 98 -1.29 21.99 0.43
N MET A 99 -0.59 23.11 0.61
CA MET A 99 -0.91 24.11 1.64
C MET A 99 -1.94 25.16 1.17
N LYS A 100 -2.45 25.01 -0.05
CA LYS A 100 -3.41 25.92 -0.66
C LYS A 100 -4.42 25.13 -1.52
N PRO A 101 -5.66 25.65 -1.70
CA PRO A 101 -6.69 24.95 -2.46
C PRO A 101 -6.44 24.92 -3.97
N GLU A 102 -5.47 25.66 -4.51
CA GLU A 102 -5.17 25.70 -5.95
C GLU A 102 -4.30 24.53 -6.46
N GLN A 103 -4.00 23.54 -5.61
CA GLN A 103 -3.20 22.35 -5.98
C GLN A 103 -1.82 22.71 -6.55
N VAL A 104 -1.13 23.62 -5.87
CA VAL A 104 0.25 24.04 -6.16
C VAL A 104 1.17 23.63 -5.02
N ASP A 105 2.46 23.45 -5.32
CA ASP A 105 3.46 23.06 -4.31
C ASP A 105 3.11 21.73 -3.64
N VAL A 106 3.05 20.67 -4.46
CA VAL A 106 2.31 19.44 -4.15
C VAL A 106 3.24 18.32 -3.69
N LEU A 107 3.03 17.85 -2.45
CA LEU A 107 3.53 16.54 -2.00
C LEU A 107 2.59 15.45 -2.50
N GLN A 108 3.15 14.36 -3.04
CA GLN A 108 2.36 13.25 -3.57
C GLN A 108 2.73 11.97 -2.85
N TYR A 109 1.71 11.26 -2.38
CA TYR A 109 1.81 9.83 -2.04
C TYR A 109 1.16 9.06 -3.18
N GLU A 110 1.97 8.35 -3.97
CA GLU A 110 1.50 7.62 -5.13
C GLU A 110 1.47 6.13 -4.81
N TYR A 111 0.48 5.42 -5.35
CA TYR A 111 0.41 3.97 -5.21
C TYR A 111 -0.26 3.27 -6.38
N THR A 112 0.13 2.02 -6.60
CA THR A 112 -0.50 1.11 -7.57
C THR A 112 -0.71 -0.25 -6.92
N LEU A 113 -1.98 -0.66 -6.79
CA LEU A 113 -2.33 -2.00 -6.36
C LEU A 113 -2.30 -2.97 -7.55
N GLN A 114 -1.41 -3.96 -7.51
CA GLN A 114 -1.30 -4.99 -8.54
C GLN A 114 -1.21 -6.39 -7.89
N GLY A 115 -2.30 -7.15 -8.00
CA GLY A 115 -2.39 -8.46 -7.33
C GLY A 115 -2.25 -8.33 -5.81
N ASP A 116 -1.32 -9.09 -5.24
CA ASP A 116 -1.04 -9.09 -3.80
C ASP A 116 0.05 -8.09 -3.39
N THR A 117 0.39 -7.13 -4.26
CA THR A 117 1.43 -6.13 -4.01
C THR A 117 0.86 -4.72 -4.12
N ILE A 118 1.15 -3.90 -3.12
CA ILE A 118 1.03 -2.44 -3.19
C ILE A 118 2.38 -1.85 -3.54
N PHE A 119 2.48 -1.23 -4.71
CA PHE A 119 3.61 -0.38 -5.08
C PHE A 119 3.32 1.04 -4.62
N TRP A 120 4.30 1.74 -4.06
CA TRP A 120 4.11 3.10 -3.57
C TRP A 120 5.40 3.90 -3.60
N ASP A 121 5.25 5.22 -3.58
CA ASP A 121 6.35 6.17 -3.49
C ASP A 121 5.89 7.54 -2.97
N LEU A 122 6.87 8.35 -2.59
CA LEU A 122 6.70 9.78 -2.36
C LEU A 122 7.25 10.55 -3.56
N SER A 123 6.53 11.56 -4.02
CA SER A 123 6.99 12.40 -5.13
C SER A 123 6.92 13.89 -4.78
N LEU A 124 8.05 14.56 -5.01
CA LEU A 124 8.28 16.00 -4.82
C LEU A 124 8.43 16.72 -6.16
N ILE A 125 8.19 16.05 -7.29
CA ILE A 125 8.38 16.60 -8.64
C ILE A 125 7.57 17.90 -8.84
N ASP A 126 6.35 17.93 -8.30
CA ASP A 126 5.45 19.09 -8.36
C ASP A 126 5.54 19.99 -7.12
N MET A 127 6.55 19.79 -6.28
CA MET A 127 6.78 20.51 -5.04
C MET A 127 7.94 21.50 -5.19
N GLY A 128 7.72 22.74 -4.77
CA GLY A 128 8.75 23.76 -4.74
C GLY A 128 9.77 23.50 -3.63
N THR A 129 11.01 23.93 -3.84
CA THR A 129 12.11 23.74 -2.88
C THR A 129 11.94 24.52 -1.57
N SER A 130 11.00 25.48 -1.52
CA SER A 130 10.65 26.24 -0.32
C SER A 130 9.33 25.79 0.31
N SER A 131 8.82 24.60 -0.06
CA SER A 131 7.54 24.08 0.42
C SER A 131 7.49 23.98 1.94
N GLU A 132 6.31 24.20 2.51
CA GLU A 132 6.10 23.98 3.94
C GLU A 132 6.34 22.52 4.32
N PHE A 133 5.98 21.56 3.45
CA PHE A 133 6.23 20.14 3.68
C PHE A 133 7.72 19.83 3.84
N THR A 134 8.58 20.44 3.03
CA THR A 134 10.03 20.32 3.20
C THR A 134 10.48 20.89 4.54
N LYS A 135 9.98 22.07 4.94
CA LYS A 135 10.40 22.70 6.21
C LYS A 135 10.09 21.83 7.42
N VAL A 136 8.94 21.16 7.43
CA VAL A 136 8.47 20.38 8.58
C VAL A 136 8.86 18.91 8.52
N GLY A 137 9.22 18.39 7.33
CA GLY A 137 9.55 16.99 7.11
C GLY A 137 8.33 16.06 7.10
N PHE A 138 8.53 14.83 6.64
CA PHE A 138 7.49 13.80 6.57
C PHE A 138 8.11 12.40 6.47
N ALA A 139 7.35 11.39 6.88
CA ALA A 139 7.80 10.00 6.86
C ALA A 139 6.65 9.02 6.63
N VAL A 140 6.91 8.00 5.82
CA VAL A 140 6.05 6.82 5.65
C VAL A 140 6.62 5.66 6.46
N THR A 141 5.78 5.08 7.29
CA THR A 141 6.04 3.84 8.03
C THR A 141 4.95 2.83 7.73
N SER A 142 5.16 1.58 8.11
CA SER A 142 4.14 0.55 7.94
C SER A 142 4.03 -0.37 9.15
N ASN A 143 2.94 -1.13 9.23
CA ASN A 143 2.78 -2.20 10.21
C ASN A 143 3.52 -3.50 9.85
N ASP A 144 4.21 -3.53 8.70
CA ASP A 144 4.95 -4.69 8.21
C ASP A 144 6.45 -4.37 8.23
N GLY A 145 7.22 -5.07 9.07
CA GLY A 145 8.66 -4.86 9.20
C GLY A 145 9.46 -5.23 7.94
N GLY A 146 8.88 -5.94 6.98
CA GLY A 146 9.48 -6.25 5.68
C GLY A 146 9.22 -5.18 4.61
N CYS A 147 8.34 -4.22 4.89
CA CYS A 147 8.00 -3.15 3.97
C CYS A 147 8.91 -1.93 4.22
N PRO A 148 9.51 -1.33 3.16
CA PRO A 148 10.37 -0.16 3.31
C PRO A 148 9.67 1.02 4.01
N SER A 149 10.47 1.88 4.61
CA SER A 149 10.06 3.20 5.09
C SER A 149 10.71 4.28 4.24
N ALA A 150 10.09 5.45 4.16
CA ALA A 150 10.64 6.64 3.53
C ALA A 150 10.64 7.78 4.54
N THR A 151 11.72 8.57 4.64
CA THR A 151 11.82 9.71 5.55
C THR A 151 12.53 10.88 4.89
N CYS A 152 11.79 11.99 4.76
CA CYS A 152 12.35 13.28 4.37
C CYS A 152 12.45 14.18 5.61
N ALA A 153 13.69 14.46 6.03
CA ALA A 153 13.94 15.23 7.23
C ALA A 153 13.47 16.70 7.08
N PRO A 154 13.14 17.39 8.17
CA PRO A 154 12.87 18.83 8.14
C PRO A 154 14.02 19.61 7.47
N GLY A 155 13.70 20.39 6.45
CA GLY A 155 14.63 21.17 5.64
C GLY A 155 15.32 20.41 4.50
N ASP A 156 15.03 19.12 4.30
CA ASP A 156 15.67 18.33 3.25
C ASP A 156 15.05 18.57 1.87
N THR A 157 15.67 19.46 1.09
CA THR A 157 15.24 19.79 -0.28
C THR A 157 15.66 18.75 -1.32
N ALA A 158 16.45 17.74 -0.94
CA ALA A 158 16.99 16.73 -1.83
C ALA A 158 16.79 15.33 -1.24
N CYS A 159 15.60 15.11 -0.68
CA CYS A 159 15.24 13.85 -0.02
C CYS A 159 15.44 12.66 -0.95
N ALA A 160 16.32 11.75 -0.55
CA ALA A 160 16.67 10.57 -1.34
C ALA A 160 15.59 9.48 -1.35
N ASP A 161 14.66 9.52 -0.38
CA ASP A 161 13.56 8.56 -0.25
C ASP A 161 12.33 8.95 -1.08
N ALA A 162 12.48 9.91 -2.00
CA ALA A 162 11.37 10.42 -2.77
C ALA A 162 11.81 10.90 -4.16
N TYR A 163 10.87 10.87 -5.12
CA TYR A 163 11.12 11.29 -6.48
C TYR A 163 11.31 12.81 -6.57
N LEU A 164 12.49 13.23 -7.04
CA LEU A 164 12.81 14.64 -7.28
C LEU A 164 12.70 15.02 -8.76
N VAL A 165 12.82 14.05 -9.66
CA VAL A 165 12.71 14.22 -11.12
C VAL A 165 11.94 13.06 -11.74
N TRP A 166 11.24 13.30 -12.84
CA TRP A 166 10.32 12.34 -13.48
C TRP A 166 10.97 11.04 -13.98
N ASN A 167 12.30 10.99 -14.11
CA ASN A 167 13.06 9.87 -14.67
C ASN A 167 14.01 9.22 -13.66
N ASP A 168 13.89 9.55 -12.38
CA ASP A 168 14.46 8.74 -11.31
C ASP A 168 13.52 7.56 -11.08
N ASP A 169 14.04 6.35 -10.91
CA ASP A 169 13.27 5.10 -10.73
C ASP A 169 13.63 4.36 -9.44
N HIS A 170 14.39 5.00 -8.53
CA HIS A 170 14.91 4.33 -7.35
C HIS A 170 14.00 4.37 -6.11
N ALA A 171 13.00 5.27 -6.07
CA ALA A 171 12.20 5.52 -4.87
C ALA A 171 10.87 4.76 -4.81
N THR A 172 10.58 3.86 -5.78
CA THR A 172 9.40 2.99 -5.69
C THR A 172 9.66 1.80 -4.79
N HIS A 173 8.72 1.58 -3.88
CA HIS A 173 8.71 0.50 -2.92
C HIS A 173 7.58 -0.49 -3.24
N GLY A 174 7.73 -1.73 -2.80
CA GLY A 174 6.71 -2.77 -2.93
C GLY A 174 6.48 -3.48 -1.61
N CYS A 175 5.22 -3.62 -1.21
CA CYS A 175 4.82 -4.28 0.03
C CYS A 175 3.61 -5.19 -0.21
N PRO A 176 3.31 -6.14 0.70
CA PRO A 176 2.06 -6.90 0.63
C PRO A 176 0.83 -6.00 0.57
N SER A 177 -0.18 -6.37 -0.22
CA SER A 177 -1.42 -5.57 -0.37
C SER A 177 -2.24 -5.47 0.92
N ALA A 178 -1.95 -6.28 1.94
CA ALA A 178 -2.56 -6.18 3.27
C ALA A 178 -1.85 -5.16 4.19
N THR A 179 -0.73 -4.58 3.77
CA THR A 179 0.04 -3.64 4.58
C THR A 179 -0.73 -2.35 4.86
N GLN A 180 -0.67 -1.91 6.12
CA GLN A 180 -1.16 -0.61 6.58
C GLN A 180 0.02 0.36 6.62
N MET A 181 -0.06 1.41 5.80
CA MET A 181 0.92 2.48 5.74
C MET A 181 0.46 3.66 6.58
N THR A 182 1.41 4.41 7.14
CA THR A 182 1.15 5.68 7.82
C THR A 182 2.13 6.71 7.31
N LEU A 183 1.62 7.74 6.63
CA LEU A 183 2.34 8.96 6.29
C LEU A 183 2.11 9.99 7.38
N ASN A 184 3.17 10.34 8.11
CA ASN A 184 3.18 11.45 9.06
C ASN A 184 3.76 12.70 8.40
N ILE A 185 3.04 13.81 8.47
CA ILE A 185 3.47 15.10 7.93
C ILE A 185 3.69 16.07 9.08
N GLY A 186 4.88 16.66 9.15
CA GLY A 186 5.32 17.48 10.26
C GLY A 186 5.90 16.68 11.42
N PRO A 187 6.31 17.36 12.51
CA PRO A 187 6.99 16.73 13.63
C PRO A 187 6.12 15.62 14.23
N SER A 188 6.64 14.40 14.27
CA SER A 188 6.05 13.32 15.03
C SER A 188 5.96 13.75 16.50
N SER A 189 4.74 13.82 17.02
CA SER A 189 4.49 14.08 18.45
C SER A 189 4.95 12.95 19.36
#